data_AF-A0ABD6HM96-F1
#
_entry.id   AF-A0ABD6HM96-F1
#
_cell.length_a   1.000
_cell.length_b   1.000
_cell.length_c   1.000
_cell.angle_alpha   90.00
_cell.angle_beta   90.00
_cell.angle_gamma   90.00
#
_symmetry.space_group_name_H-M   'P 1'
#
loop_
_entity.id
_entity.type
_entity.pdbx_description
1 polymer ?
#
loop_
_entity_poly.entity_id
_entity_poly.type
_entity_poly.pdbx_seq_one_letter_code
_entity_poly.pdbx_strand_id
1 'polypeptide(L)'
;MISINVTGLDSLERQLKAMGDEAVKVLRDAGRAALEPVLEDMKQHAGFDESSTGPHMRDDIKIRSTSRMNDPRYLTVMTFKVGPSKKHHMKALAQEFGTVKQVAAPFIRPALDYNKTRVLRILAAELRYGIENR
;
A
#
# COMPACT_ATOMS: atom_id res chain seq x y z
N MET A 1 18.03 9.11 -8.95
CA MET A 1 16.81 8.54 -9.56
C MET A 1 16.99 7.03 -9.59
N ILE A 2 16.14 6.24 -8.93
CA ILE A 2 16.27 4.77 -8.92
C ILE A 2 15.50 4.23 -10.12
N SER A 3 16.20 3.56 -11.04
CA SER A 3 15.59 2.87 -12.18
C SER A 3 15.27 1.42 -11.79
N ILE A 4 14.08 0.94 -12.17
CA ILE A 4 13.63 -0.43 -11.91
C ILE A 4 13.24 -1.05 -13.26
N ASN A 5 13.93 -2.12 -13.65
CA ASN A 5 13.62 -2.88 -14.86
C ASN A 5 12.62 -3.99 -14.53
N VAL A 6 11.51 -4.03 -15.27
CA VAL A 6 10.46 -5.04 -15.12
C VAL A 6 10.42 -5.89 -16.38
N THR A 7 10.51 -7.21 -16.24
CA THR A 7 10.49 -8.18 -17.35
C THR A 7 9.35 -9.18 -17.17
N GLY A 8 8.70 -9.60 -18.25
CA GLY A 8 7.69 -10.66 -18.23
C GLY A 8 6.24 -10.22 -17.92
N LEU A 9 5.91 -8.94 -18.12
CA LEU A 9 4.55 -8.44 -17.93
C LEU A 9 3.54 -9.07 -18.91
N ASP A 10 3.93 -9.30 -20.17
CA ASP A 10 3.03 -9.91 -21.17
C ASP A 10 2.67 -11.35 -20.85
N SER A 11 3.61 -12.12 -20.28
CA SER A 11 3.34 -13.48 -19.81
C SER A 11 2.48 -13.47 -18.55
N LEU A 12 2.73 -12.54 -17.64
CA LEU A 12 1.95 -12.36 -16.42
C LEU A 12 0.49 -12.00 -16.76
N GLU A 13 0.28 -11.06 -17.69
CA GLU A 13 -1.06 -10.65 -18.11
C GLU A 13 -1.85 -11.83 -18.69
N ARG A 14 -1.22 -12.64 -19.54
CA ARG A 14 -1.85 -13.84 -20.11
C ARG A 14 -2.23 -14.85 -19.03
N GLN A 15 -1.34 -15.11 -18.08
CA GLN A 15 -1.63 -16.00 -16.95
C GLN A 15 -2.79 -15.46 -16.12
N LEU A 16 -2.76 -14.18 -15.70
CA LEU A 16 -3.82 -13.55 -14.92
C LEU A 16 -5.17 -13.51 -15.67
N LYS A 17 -5.18 -13.32 -16.99
CA LYS A 17 -6.41 -13.40 -17.80
C LYS A 17 -6.98 -14.81 -17.84
N ALA A 18 -6.13 -15.83 -17.99
CA ALA A 18 -6.56 -17.23 -17.94
C ALA A 18 -7.11 -17.62 -16.56
N MET A 19 -6.72 -16.90 -15.50
CA MET A 19 -7.21 -17.14 -14.15
C MET A 19 -8.66 -16.68 -13.91
N GLY A 20 -9.18 -15.72 -14.69
CA GLY A 20 -10.52 -15.17 -14.48
C GLY A 20 -10.71 -14.52 -13.11
N ASP A 21 -11.84 -14.78 -12.43
CA ASP A 21 -12.19 -14.12 -11.16
C ASP A 21 -11.23 -14.42 -10.01
N GLU A 22 -10.59 -15.59 -10.02
CA GLU A 22 -9.58 -15.95 -9.02
C GLU A 22 -8.33 -15.07 -9.09
N ALA A 23 -8.04 -14.49 -10.27
CA ALA A 23 -6.96 -13.52 -10.42
C ALA A 23 -7.13 -12.35 -9.46
N VAL A 24 -8.38 -11.92 -9.23
CA VAL A 24 -8.69 -10.81 -8.31
C VAL A 24 -8.33 -11.18 -6.87
N LYS A 25 -8.53 -12.44 -6.46
CA LYS A 25 -8.15 -12.89 -5.11
C LYS A 25 -6.63 -12.91 -4.96
N VAL A 26 -5.91 -13.53 -5.90
CA VAL A 26 -4.45 -13.58 -5.89
C VAL A 26 -3.84 -12.18 -5.91
N LEU A 27 -4.34 -11.29 -6.77
CA LEU A 27 -3.91 -9.88 -6.80
C LEU A 27 -4.17 -9.18 -5.46
N ARG A 28 -5.30 -9.47 -4.79
CA ARG A 28 -5.67 -8.86 -3.51
C ARG A 28 -4.69 -9.25 -2.42
N ASP A 29 -4.40 -10.54 -2.32
CA ASP A 29 -3.59 -11.10 -1.26
C ASP A 29 -2.12 -10.70 -1.46
N ALA A 30 -1.62 -10.82 -2.70
CA ALA A 30 -0.28 -10.38 -3.07
C ALA A 30 -0.08 -8.87 -2.83
N GLY A 31 -1.06 -8.04 -3.21
CA GLY A 31 -0.98 -6.60 -3.01
C GLY A 31 -1.04 -6.16 -1.54
N ARG A 32 -1.74 -6.92 -0.68
CA ARG A 32 -1.73 -6.69 0.77
C ARG A 32 -0.38 -7.07 1.38
N ALA A 33 0.12 -8.27 1.10
CA ALA A 33 1.41 -8.73 1.59
C ALA A 33 2.55 -7.80 1.15
N ALA A 34 2.52 -7.33 -0.10
CA ALA A 34 3.51 -6.41 -0.63
C ALA A 34 3.58 -5.07 0.12
N LEU A 35 2.47 -4.60 0.67
CA LEU A 35 2.37 -3.31 1.36
C LEU A 35 2.56 -3.40 2.88
N GLU A 36 2.68 -4.61 3.44
CA GLU A 36 2.93 -4.80 4.87
C GLU A 36 4.18 -4.05 5.37
N PRO A 37 5.33 -4.03 4.65
CA PRO A 37 6.49 -3.25 5.09
C PRO A 37 6.22 -1.74 5.15
N VAL A 38 5.39 -1.23 4.24
CA VAL A 38 5.00 0.19 4.21
C VAL A 38 4.08 0.49 5.39
N LEU A 39 3.15 -0.41 5.70
CA LEU A 39 2.26 -0.28 6.85
C LEU A 39 3.06 -0.16 8.16
N GLU A 40 4.02 -1.06 8.36
CA GLU A 40 4.83 -1.08 9.57
C GLU A 40 5.72 0.15 9.69
N ASP A 41 6.37 0.57 8.60
CA ASP A 41 7.19 1.79 8.59
C ASP A 41 6.33 3.04 8.87
N MET A 42 5.13 3.12 8.29
CA MET A 42 4.20 4.21 8.57
C MET A 42 3.75 4.24 10.03
N LYS A 43 3.49 3.08 10.66
CA LYS A 43 3.11 3.01 12.08
C LYS A 43 4.24 3.47 12.99
N GLN A 44 5.47 3.04 12.71
CA GLN A 44 6.65 3.39 13.49
C GLN A 44 6.89 4.91 13.51
N HIS A 45 6.70 5.57 12.37
CA HIS A 45 6.95 7.00 12.21
C HIS A 45 5.70 7.88 12.40
N ALA A 46 4.52 7.29 12.64
CA ALA A 46 3.32 8.04 12.97
C ALA A 46 3.42 8.63 14.38
N GLY A 47 3.00 9.89 14.50
CA GLY A 47 2.90 10.58 15.79
C GLY A 47 1.99 9.82 16.75
N PHE A 48 2.49 9.65 17.97
CA PHE A 48 1.83 8.94 19.05
C PHE A 48 2.04 9.72 20.33
N ASP A 49 0.99 9.76 21.14
CA ASP A 49 0.96 10.48 22.41
C ASP A 49 0.40 9.54 23.46
N GLU A 50 1.28 8.98 24.29
CA GLU A 50 0.93 8.03 25.35
C GLU A 50 -0.04 8.61 26.38
N SER A 51 -0.08 9.95 26.52
CA SER A 51 -0.96 10.62 27.48
C SER A 51 -2.39 10.79 26.97
N SER A 52 -2.63 10.58 25.68
CA SER A 52 -3.95 10.75 25.08
C SER A 52 -4.80 9.50 25.26
N THR A 53 -5.98 9.64 25.86
CA THR A 53 -6.96 8.54 26.03
C THR A 53 -7.80 8.26 24.79
N GLY A 54 -7.63 9.05 23.72
CA GLY A 54 -8.36 8.91 22.46
C GLY A 54 -7.69 7.97 21.46
N PRO A 55 -8.39 7.60 20.36
CA PRO A 55 -7.82 6.75 19.33
C PRO A 55 -6.59 7.41 18.69
N HIS A 56 -5.47 6.67 18.64
CA HIS A 56 -4.24 7.15 18.04
C HIS A 56 -4.22 6.94 16.53
N MET A 57 -3.56 7.87 15.83
CA MET A 57 -3.41 7.79 14.39
C MET A 57 -2.63 6.53 13.97
N ARG A 58 -1.59 6.18 14.73
CA ARG A 58 -0.75 4.99 14.53
C ARG A 58 -1.58 3.71 14.39
N ASP A 59 -2.55 3.51 15.27
CA ASP A 59 -3.30 2.26 15.38
C ASP A 59 -4.35 2.10 14.26
N ASP A 60 -4.69 3.18 13.55
CA ASP A 60 -5.71 3.18 12.50
C ASP A 60 -5.12 3.36 11.09
N ILE A 61 -3.80 3.30 10.95
CA ILE A 61 -3.16 3.10 9.66
C ILE A 61 -3.46 1.68 9.19
N LYS A 62 -4.01 1.57 7.97
CA LYS A 62 -4.38 0.28 7.40
C LYS A 62 -4.23 0.24 5.89
N ILE A 63 -4.05 -0.97 5.38
CA ILE A 63 -4.05 -1.28 3.96
C ILE A 63 -5.50 -1.42 3.50
N ARG A 64 -5.90 -0.63 2.50
CA ARG A 64 -7.21 -0.68 1.86
C ARG A 64 -7.03 -1.14 0.43
N SER A 65 -7.80 -2.16 0.04
CA SER A 65 -7.87 -2.67 -1.33
C SER A 65 -9.22 -2.30 -1.93
N THR A 66 -9.24 -1.75 -3.13
CA THR A 66 -10.47 -1.46 -3.89
C THR A 66 -10.39 -2.15 -5.23
N SER A 67 -11.32 -3.08 -5.49
CA SER A 67 -11.49 -3.63 -6.84
C SER A 67 -12.02 -2.55 -7.76
N ARG A 68 -11.41 -2.45 -8.94
CA ARG A 68 -11.73 -1.52 -10.02
C ARG A 68 -12.09 -2.23 -11.31
N MET A 69 -12.17 -3.57 -11.28
CA MET A 69 -12.46 -4.42 -12.43
C MET A 69 -13.68 -3.99 -13.24
N ASN A 70 -14.72 -3.49 -12.55
CA ASN A 70 -15.99 -3.07 -13.18
C ASN A 70 -16.12 -1.54 -13.33
N ASP A 71 -15.09 -0.75 -12.99
CA ASP A 71 -15.12 0.71 -13.09
C ASP A 71 -14.38 1.15 -14.37
N PRO A 72 -15.08 1.54 -15.45
CA PRO A 72 -14.46 1.85 -16.74
C PRO A 72 -13.55 3.08 -16.69
N ARG A 73 -13.58 3.86 -15.59
CA ARG A 73 -12.72 5.04 -15.40
C ARG A 73 -11.29 4.69 -15.01
N TYR A 74 -11.01 3.44 -14.61
CA TYR A 74 -9.70 3.03 -14.14
C TYR A 74 -9.13 1.90 -15.03
N LEU A 75 -7.88 2.06 -15.46
CA LEU A 75 -7.15 1.03 -16.20
C LEU A 75 -6.66 -0.13 -15.32
N THR A 76 -6.64 0.06 -14.00
CA THR A 76 -6.16 -0.93 -13.03
C THR A 76 -7.29 -1.86 -12.61
N VAL A 77 -7.01 -3.15 -12.44
CA VAL A 77 -7.96 -4.11 -11.86
C VAL A 77 -8.17 -3.87 -10.36
N MET A 78 -7.12 -3.43 -9.65
CA MET A 78 -7.17 -3.19 -8.22
C MET A 78 -6.28 -2.02 -7.81
N THR A 79 -6.76 -1.24 -6.85
CA THR A 79 -6.00 -0.15 -6.23
C THR A 79 -5.77 -0.47 -4.77
N PHE A 80 -4.54 -0.29 -4.31
CA PHE A 80 -4.18 -0.39 -2.90
C PHE A 80 -3.79 0.97 -2.33
N LYS A 81 -4.16 1.23 -1.08
CA LYS A 81 -3.82 2.46 -0.35
C LYS A 81 -3.43 2.10 1.08
N VAL A 82 -2.29 2.60 1.54
CA VAL A 82 -1.89 2.55 2.94
C VAL A 82 -2.06 3.94 3.53
N GLY A 83 -2.72 4.04 4.68
CA GLY A 83 -2.85 5.32 5.35
C GLY A 83 -3.89 5.33 6.48
N PRO A 84 -3.88 6.42 7.28
CA PRO A 84 -4.81 6.59 8.40
C PRO A 84 -6.27 6.64 7.93
N SER A 85 -7.25 6.51 8.84
CA SER A 85 -8.64 6.81 8.48
C SER A 85 -8.92 8.29 8.31
N LYS A 86 -10.12 8.54 7.74
CA LYS A 86 -10.69 9.86 7.61
C LYS A 86 -10.72 10.63 8.93
N LYS A 87 -10.91 9.95 10.07
CA LYS A 87 -10.93 10.59 11.40
C LYS A 87 -9.60 11.26 11.75
N HIS A 88 -8.49 10.66 11.31
CA HIS A 88 -7.13 11.16 11.58
C HIS A 88 -6.51 11.88 10.38
N HIS A 89 -7.27 12.12 9.31
CA HIS A 89 -6.76 12.73 8.09
C HIS A 89 -6.13 14.11 8.33
N MET A 90 -6.78 14.97 9.11
CA MET A 90 -6.26 16.30 9.40
C MET A 90 -4.96 16.25 10.21
N LYS A 91 -4.85 15.31 11.17
CA LYS A 91 -3.63 15.09 11.96
C LYS A 91 -2.49 14.58 11.08
N ALA A 92 -2.78 13.66 10.16
CA ALA A 92 -1.81 13.14 9.21
C ALA A 92 -1.28 14.25 8.30
N LEU A 93 -2.16 15.11 7.77
CA LEU A 93 -1.74 16.25 6.94
C LEU A 93 -0.87 17.24 7.71
N ALA A 94 -1.25 17.57 8.96
CA ALA A 94 -0.46 18.44 9.82
C ALA A 94 0.93 17.87 10.11
N GLN A 95 1.04 16.54 10.28
CA GLN A 95 2.33 15.88 10.46
C GLN A 95 3.13 15.87 9.14
N GLU A 96 2.52 15.52 8.00
CA GLU A 96 3.21 15.43 6.70
C GLU A 96 3.81 16.77 6.25
N PHE A 97 3.04 17.87 6.37
CA PHE A 97 3.40 19.16 5.79
C PHE A 97 3.76 20.22 6.82
N GLY A 98 3.54 19.94 8.10
CA GLY A 98 3.67 20.92 9.16
C GLY A 98 2.47 21.88 9.20
N THR A 99 2.48 22.74 10.22
CA THR A 99 1.55 23.86 10.37
C THR A 99 2.34 25.07 10.85
N VAL A 100 1.68 26.21 11.04
CA VAL A 100 2.32 27.41 11.64
C VAL A 100 2.99 27.10 13.00
N LYS A 101 2.48 26.11 13.75
CA LYS A 101 2.95 25.78 15.11
C LYS A 101 3.76 24.48 15.19
N GLN A 102 3.83 23.69 14.12
CA GLN A 102 4.43 22.36 14.12
C GLN A 102 5.30 22.17 12.89
N VAL A 103 6.53 21.73 13.08
CA VAL A 103 7.44 21.39 11.97
C VAL A 103 6.97 20.11 11.27
N ALA A 104 7.09 20.07 9.94
CA ALA A 104 6.77 18.89 9.15
C ALA A 104 7.65 17.70 9.53
N ALA A 105 7.03 16.53 9.69
CA ALA A 105 7.67 15.24 9.91
C ALA A 105 7.02 14.18 8.99
N PRO A 106 7.34 14.20 7.68
CA PRO A 106 6.75 13.29 6.70
C PRO A 106 7.00 11.82 7.06
N PHE A 107 5.98 10.99 6.98
CA PHE A 107 6.02 9.55 7.28
C PHE A 107 5.34 8.70 6.21
N ILE A 108 4.33 9.21 5.50
CA ILE A 108 3.59 8.49 4.47
C ILE A 108 4.45 8.32 3.21
N ARG A 109 4.95 9.43 2.66
CA ARG A 109 5.75 9.39 1.42
C ARG A 109 7.09 8.67 1.62
N PRO A 110 7.88 8.97 2.67
CA PRO A 110 9.13 8.26 2.92
C PRO A 110 8.93 6.76 3.11
N ALA A 111 7.86 6.32 3.78
CA ALA A 111 7.61 4.89 3.98
C ALA A 111 7.47 4.11 2.69
N LEU A 112 6.83 4.68 1.67
CA LEU A 112 6.76 4.05 0.36
C LEU A 112 8.12 4.11 -0.35
N ASP A 113 8.80 5.26 -0.31
CA ASP A 113 10.07 5.45 -1.02
C ASP A 113 11.20 4.55 -0.48
N TYR A 114 11.25 4.32 0.83
CA TYR A 114 12.20 3.41 1.49
C TYR A 114 11.90 1.95 1.19
N ASN A 115 10.61 1.58 1.14
CA ASN A 115 10.22 0.19 0.97
C ASN A 115 9.93 -0.23 -0.48
N LYS A 116 9.97 0.68 -1.47
CA LYS A 116 9.56 0.40 -2.87
C LYS A 116 10.17 -0.87 -3.48
N THR A 117 11.47 -1.11 -3.28
CA THR A 117 12.14 -2.31 -3.81
C THR A 117 11.65 -3.57 -3.11
N ARG A 118 11.43 -3.49 -1.80
CA ARG A 118 10.89 -4.59 -1.00
C ARG A 118 9.44 -4.91 -1.39
N VAL A 119 8.61 -3.88 -1.58
CA VAL A 119 7.22 -3.99 -2.05
C VAL A 119 7.18 -4.75 -3.38
N LEU A 120 7.98 -4.34 -4.36
CA LEU A 120 7.99 -5.00 -5.67
C LEU A 120 8.50 -6.45 -5.62
N ARG A 121 9.51 -6.72 -4.78
CA ARG A 121 10.03 -8.09 -4.58
C ARG A 121 8.98 -9.01 -3.96
N ILE A 122 8.30 -8.55 -2.90
CA ILE A 122 7.23 -9.32 -2.25
C ILE A 122 6.08 -9.51 -3.23
N LEU A 123 5.65 -8.46 -3.92
CA LEU A 123 4.58 -8.55 -4.91
C LEU A 123 4.89 -9.59 -5.99
N ALA A 124 6.11 -9.58 -6.55
CA ALA A 124 6.51 -10.55 -7.56
C ALA A 124 6.52 -11.99 -7.01
N ALA A 125 6.99 -12.20 -5.79
CA ALA A 125 7.01 -13.51 -5.14
C ALA A 125 5.61 -14.04 -4.85
N GLU A 126 4.74 -13.21 -4.28
CA GLU A 126 3.35 -13.57 -3.94
C GLU A 126 2.50 -13.81 -5.19
N LEU A 127 2.68 -13.01 -6.24
CA LEU A 127 1.99 -13.25 -7.52
C LEU A 127 2.44 -14.56 -8.15
N ARG A 128 3.75 -14.85 -8.16
CA ARG A 128 4.26 -16.14 -8.64
C ARG A 128 3.66 -17.29 -7.85
N TYR A 129 3.72 -17.20 -6.52
CA TYR A 129 3.17 -18.20 -5.62
C TYR A 129 1.68 -18.46 -5.88
N GLY A 130 0.87 -17.39 -6.02
CA GLY A 130 -0.56 -17.51 -6.26
C GLY A 130 -0.95 -17.97 -7.67
N ILE A 131 -0.05 -17.85 -8.65
CA ILE A 131 -0.24 -18.42 -10.00
C ILE A 131 0.16 -19.90 -10.02
N GLU A 132 1.26 -20.27 -9.36
CA GLU A 132 1.82 -21.63 -9.38
C GLU A 132 1.09 -22.61 -8.45
N ASN A 133 0.64 -22.16 -7.27
CA ASN A 133 0.02 -23.02 -6.24
C ASN A 133 -1.51 -22.93 -6.24
N ARG A 134 -2.11 -22.93 -7.44
CA ARG A 134 -3.56 -23.04 -7.62
C ARG A 134 -4.07 -24.44 -7.32
#